data_AF-A0A3D1ZUR5-F1
#
_entry.id   AF-A0A3D1ZUR5-F1
#
_cell.length_a   1.000
_cell.length_b   1.000
_cell.length_c   1.000
_cell.angle_alpha   90.00
_cell.angle_beta   90.00
_cell.angle_gamma   90.00
#
_symmetry.space_group_name_H-M   'P 1'
#
loop_
_entity.id
_entity.type
_entity.pdbx_description
1 polymer ?
#
loop_
_entity_poly.entity_id
_entity_poly.type
_entity_poly.pdbx_seq_one_letter_code
_entity_poly.pdbx_strand_id
1 'polypeptide(L)'
;VYKLTERENSAGEMQPVAKKSKDKATVPGRKLAFRSYEYSLADCEHVISGSEDKLAAYQPEDGWKDLLVDYVTDGENHSEYQGHDAIVNAHDYRAQALAELPIGAQSLMKGDPVIPTEVTVL
;
A
#
# COMPACT_ATOMS: atom_id res chain seq x y z
N VAL A 1 13.32 1.63 -3.10
CA VAL A 1 14.25 1.80 -1.96
C VAL A 1 13.68 1.05 -0.77
N TYR A 2 14.49 0.31 -0.03
CA TYR A 2 14.07 -0.28 1.24
C TYR A 2 14.39 0.69 2.39
N LYS A 3 13.45 0.91 3.31
CA LYS A 3 13.62 1.81 4.46
C LYS A 3 12.93 1.21 5.69
N LEU A 4 13.60 1.27 6.83
CA LEU A 4 12.99 0.96 8.12
C LEU A 4 12.00 2.07 8.49
N THR A 5 10.77 1.69 8.85
CA THR A 5 9.69 2.62 9.23
C THR A 5 9.33 2.53 10.70
N GLU A 6 9.61 1.41 11.36
CA GLU A 6 9.53 1.25 12.80
C GLU A 6 10.56 0.24 13.30
N ARG A 7 10.86 0.28 14.60
CA ARG A 7 11.73 -0.68 15.26
C ARG A 7 11.32 -0.86 16.71
N GLU A 8 11.52 -2.05 17.23
CA GLU A 8 11.39 -2.30 18.66
C GLU A 8 12.51 -1.58 19.44
N ASN A 9 12.16 -1.02 20.59
CA ASN A 9 13.12 -0.44 21.52
C ASN A 9 13.59 -1.48 22.56
N SER A 10 14.47 -1.09 23.49
CA SER A 10 14.97 -1.98 24.54
C SER A 10 13.92 -2.41 25.58
N ALA A 11 12.74 -1.80 25.56
CA ALA A 11 11.61 -2.12 26.43
C ALA A 11 10.57 -3.02 25.74
N GLY A 12 10.80 -3.41 24.48
CA GLY A 12 9.87 -4.23 23.70
C GLY A 12 8.79 -3.43 22.97
N GLU A 13 8.89 -2.10 22.91
CA GLU A 13 7.87 -1.24 22.32
C GLU A 13 8.24 -0.84 20.89
N MET A 14 7.28 -0.93 19.97
CA MET A 14 7.47 -0.49 18.58
C MET A 14 7.55 1.04 18.49
N GLN A 15 8.69 1.54 18.02
CA GLN A 15 8.97 2.96 17.84
C GLN A 15 9.01 3.35 16.36
N PRO A 16 8.16 4.31 15.93
CA PRO A 16 8.18 4.81 14.57
C PRO A 16 9.50 5.53 14.27
N VAL A 17 10.11 5.24 13.13
CA VAL A 17 11.36 5.86 12.67
C VAL A 17 11.19 6.49 11.30
N ALA A 18 11.85 7.64 11.10
CA ALA A 18 11.90 8.31 9.81
C ALA A 18 13.30 8.85 9.53
N LYS A 19 13.63 8.96 8.24
CA LYS A 19 14.87 9.59 7.83
C LYS A 19 14.75 11.11 7.98
N LYS A 20 15.58 11.67 8.86
CA LYS A 20 15.72 13.12 9.03
C LYS A 20 16.69 13.69 7.98
N SER A 21 16.19 13.93 6.76
CA SER A 21 16.96 14.57 5.68
C SER A 21 16.03 15.45 4.85
N LYS A 22 16.47 16.67 4.54
CA LYS A 22 15.67 17.75 3.94
C LYS A 22 14.89 17.32 2.70
N ASP A 23 15.49 16.47 1.86
CA ASP A 23 14.90 16.01 0.59
C ASP A 23 14.55 14.52 0.60
N LYS A 24 14.61 13.86 1.76
CA LYS A 24 14.38 12.40 1.91
C LYS A 24 13.56 12.05 3.15
N ALA A 25 12.79 13.02 3.65
CA ALA A 25 11.85 12.80 4.73
C ALA A 25 10.92 11.63 4.37
N THR A 26 10.64 10.77 5.34
CA THR A 26 9.76 9.61 5.17
C THR A 26 8.68 9.68 6.22
N VAL A 27 7.49 9.19 5.86
CA VAL A 27 6.41 9.00 6.82
C VAL A 27 6.82 7.86 7.76
N PRO A 28 6.92 8.08 9.08
CA PRO A 28 7.34 7.05 10.04
C PRO A 28 6.20 6.08 10.37
N GLY A 29 6.51 4.92 10.94
CA GLY A 29 5.54 3.90 11.42
C GLY A 29 5.08 2.90 10.35
N ARG A 30 4.46 1.80 10.78
CA ARG A 30 3.71 0.85 9.93
C ARG A 30 2.65 1.57 9.10
N LYS A 31 2.31 0.97 7.95
CA LYS A 31 1.37 1.56 6.98
C LYS A 31 0.37 0.54 6.48
N LEU A 32 -0.85 1.02 6.26
CA LEU A 32 -1.86 0.41 5.40
C LEU A 32 -1.89 1.19 4.08
N ALA A 33 -2.35 0.55 3.00
CA ALA A 33 -2.47 1.17 1.70
C ALA A 33 -3.81 0.78 1.08
N PHE A 34 -4.61 1.78 0.73
CA PHE A 34 -5.93 1.60 0.12
C PHE A 34 -6.04 2.37 -1.18
N ARG A 35 -6.90 1.92 -2.07
CA ARG A 35 -7.28 2.63 -3.29
C ARG A 35 -8.76 2.99 -3.23
N SER A 36 -9.08 4.26 -3.50
CA SER A 36 -10.46 4.71 -3.67
C SER A 36 -10.83 4.74 -5.16
N TYR A 37 -12.14 4.82 -5.42
CA TYR A 37 -12.68 4.84 -6.77
C TYR A 37 -13.77 5.92 -6.92
N GLU A 38 -13.76 6.61 -8.05
CA GLU A 38 -14.85 7.47 -8.52
C GLU A 38 -15.33 6.97 -9.89
N TYR A 39 -16.64 6.74 -10.05
CA TYR A 39 -17.23 6.17 -11.27
C TYR A 39 -16.53 4.88 -11.77
N SER A 40 -16.16 4.01 -10.85
CA SER A 40 -15.43 2.75 -11.10
C SER A 40 -14.01 2.90 -11.66
N LEU A 41 -13.44 4.12 -11.61
CA LEU A 41 -12.04 4.37 -11.91
C LEU A 41 -11.31 4.77 -10.63
N ALA A 42 -10.07 4.31 -10.48
CA ALA A 42 -9.21 4.68 -9.37
C ALA A 42 -9.01 6.20 -9.36
N ASP A 43 -9.21 6.83 -8.21
CA ASP A 43 -9.08 8.28 -8.06
C ASP A 43 -8.00 8.69 -7.05
N CYS A 44 -7.68 7.88 -6.04
CA CYS A 44 -6.62 8.17 -5.07
C CYS A 44 -6.02 6.90 -4.44
N GLU A 45 -4.73 6.97 -4.10
CA GLU A 45 -4.06 6.00 -3.22
C GLU A 45 -3.92 6.58 -1.81
N HIS A 46 -4.51 5.92 -0.81
CA HIS A 46 -4.51 6.36 0.59
C HIS A 46 -3.52 5.54 1.40
N VAL A 47 -2.50 6.21 1.94
CA VAL A 47 -1.50 5.60 2.83
C VAL A 47 -1.79 6.01 4.26
N ILE A 48 -2.20 5.05 5.07
CA ILE A 48 -2.55 5.27 6.48
C ILE A 48 -1.41 4.80 7.35
N SER A 49 -0.85 5.68 8.17
CA SER A 49 0.34 5.41 8.97
C SER A 49 0.05 5.62 10.45
N GLY A 50 0.53 4.75 11.33
CA GLY A 50 0.20 4.85 12.75
C GLY A 50 0.91 3.79 13.59
N SER A 51 0.58 3.76 14.88
CA SER A 51 0.93 2.63 15.75
C SER A 51 0.06 1.41 15.40
N GLU A 52 0.54 0.22 15.76
CA GLU A 52 -0.16 -1.04 15.52
C GLU A 52 -1.62 -1.01 16.00
N ASP A 53 -1.87 -0.62 17.26
CA ASP A 53 -3.22 -0.53 17.82
C ASP A 53 -4.16 0.40 17.03
N LYS A 54 -3.64 1.53 16.53
CA LYS A 54 -4.44 2.48 15.76
C LYS A 54 -4.76 1.96 14.37
N LEU A 55 -3.80 1.28 13.74
CA LEU A 55 -4.00 0.67 12.43
C LEU A 55 -4.94 -0.53 12.51
N ALA A 56 -4.86 -1.34 13.57
CA ALA A 56 -5.79 -2.44 13.82
C ALA A 56 -7.24 -1.96 14.03
N ALA A 57 -7.42 -0.76 14.58
CA ALA A 57 -8.73 -0.12 14.75
C ALA A 57 -9.18 0.74 13.55
N TYR A 58 -8.32 0.93 12.55
CA TYR A 58 -8.64 1.77 11.39
C TYR A 58 -9.60 1.03 10.46
N GLN A 59 -10.70 1.67 10.11
CA GLN A 59 -11.64 1.19 9.12
C GLN A 59 -11.54 2.10 7.88
N PRO A 60 -11.17 1.57 6.69
CA PRO A 60 -11.23 2.34 5.46
C PRO A 60 -12.67 2.70 5.10
N GLU A 61 -12.84 3.75 4.28
CA GLU A 61 -14.16 4.13 3.80
C GLU A 61 -14.77 3.03 2.90
N ASP A 62 -16.10 3.02 2.81
CA ASP A 62 -16.83 2.04 2.02
C ASP A 62 -16.40 2.05 0.55
N GLY A 63 -16.10 0.88 0.01
CA GLY A 63 -15.68 0.71 -1.39
C GLY A 63 -14.19 0.94 -1.65
N TRP A 64 -13.40 1.32 -0.64
CA TRP A 64 -11.94 1.33 -0.77
C TRP A 64 -11.39 -0.09 -0.85
N LYS A 65 -10.42 -0.30 -1.74
CA LYS A 65 -9.73 -1.58 -1.94
C LYS A 65 -8.42 -1.60 -1.16
N ASP A 66 -8.20 -2.63 -0.35
CA ASP A 66 -6.89 -2.88 0.26
C ASP A 66 -5.87 -3.29 -0.81
N LEU A 67 -4.68 -2.70 -0.74
CA LEU A 67 -3.58 -2.94 -1.66
C LEU A 67 -2.49 -3.84 -1.06
N LEU A 68 -2.51 -4.07 0.25
CA LEU A 68 -1.59 -4.96 0.93
C LEU A 68 -2.16 -6.38 0.91
N VAL A 69 -1.31 -7.34 0.55
CA VAL A 69 -1.65 -8.75 0.51
C VAL A 69 -0.55 -9.51 1.24
N ASP A 70 -0.94 -10.34 2.20
CA ASP A 70 -0.02 -11.18 2.94
C ASP A 70 0.32 -12.42 2.10
N TYR A 71 1.51 -12.42 1.50
CA TYR A 71 2.05 -13.58 0.79
C TYR A 71 2.77 -14.57 1.72
N VAL A 72 3.20 -14.08 2.89
CA VAL A 72 3.94 -14.86 3.91
C VAL A 72 3.49 -14.40 5.28
N THR A 73 3.09 -15.34 6.14
CA THR A 73 2.69 -15.07 7.52
C THR A 73 3.54 -15.94 8.45
N ASP A 74 4.21 -15.34 9.43
CA ASP A 74 5.06 -16.04 10.41
C ASP A 74 6.09 -17.01 9.80
N GLY A 75 6.60 -16.69 8.60
CA GLY A 75 7.57 -17.51 7.86
C GLY A 75 6.96 -18.62 7.01
N GLU A 76 5.64 -18.75 6.99
CA GLU A 76 4.90 -19.69 6.16
C GLU A 76 4.36 -19.02 4.91
N ASN A 77 4.64 -19.60 3.73
CA ASN A 77 4.16 -19.06 2.48
C ASN A 77 2.70 -19.45 2.24
N HIS A 78 1.91 -18.49 1.77
CA HIS A 78 0.56 -18.73 1.30
C HIS A 78 0.57 -19.49 -0.04
N SER A 79 0.09 -20.74 -0.02
CA SER A 79 0.16 -21.65 -1.16
C SER A 79 -0.68 -21.22 -2.36
N GLU A 80 -1.74 -20.43 -2.12
CA GLU A 80 -2.64 -19.87 -3.14
C GLU A 80 -1.94 -18.92 -4.13
N TYR A 81 -0.79 -18.37 -3.74
CA TYR A 81 0.04 -17.51 -4.58
C TYR A 81 1.22 -18.25 -5.23
N GLN A 82 1.17 -19.58 -5.28
CA GLN A 82 2.20 -20.42 -5.87
C GLN A 82 1.66 -21.30 -7.01
N GLY A 83 2.57 -21.75 -7.87
CA GLY A 83 2.26 -22.68 -8.96
C GLY A 83 1.65 -22.03 -10.19
N HIS A 84 1.12 -22.86 -11.09
CA HIS A 84 0.63 -22.44 -12.39
C HIS A 84 -0.58 -21.49 -12.29
N ASP A 85 -1.55 -21.84 -11.45
CA ASP A 85 -2.78 -21.06 -11.30
C ASP A 85 -2.49 -19.66 -10.75
N ALA A 86 -1.52 -19.53 -9.84
CA ALA A 86 -1.08 -18.22 -9.34
C ALA A 86 -0.53 -17.30 -10.45
N ILE A 87 0.11 -17.86 -11.47
CA ILE A 87 0.61 -17.08 -12.63
C ILE A 87 -0.56 -16.57 -13.47
N VAL A 88 -1.57 -17.41 -13.71
CA VAL A 88 -2.79 -17.03 -14.43
C VAL A 88 -3.53 -15.95 -13.64
N ASN A 89 -3.73 -16.16 -12.35
CA ASN A 89 -4.38 -15.19 -11.46
C ASN A 89 -3.62 -13.85 -11.44
N ALA A 90 -2.28 -13.86 -11.44
CA ALA A 90 -1.48 -12.64 -11.48
C ALA A 90 -1.66 -11.87 -12.81
N HIS A 91 -1.81 -12.59 -13.92
CA HIS A 91 -2.08 -11.98 -15.22
C HIS A 91 -3.47 -11.32 -15.25
N ASP A 92 -4.48 -12.02 -14.75
CA ASP A 92 -5.86 -11.52 -14.70
C ASP A 92 -5.98 -10.33 -13.74
N TYR A 93 -5.37 -10.42 -12.56
CA TYR A 93 -5.27 -9.31 -11.61
C TYR A 93 -4.63 -8.08 -12.24
N ARG A 94 -3.50 -8.25 -12.96
CA ARG A 94 -2.84 -7.14 -13.66
C ARG A 94 -3.76 -6.51 -14.71
N ALA A 95 -4.44 -7.33 -15.50
CA ALA A 95 -5.36 -6.83 -16.53
C ALA A 95 -6.51 -6.01 -15.90
N GLN A 96 -7.09 -6.52 -14.82
CA GLN A 96 -8.12 -5.82 -14.06
C GLN A 96 -7.60 -4.51 -13.43
N ALA A 97 -6.45 -4.56 -12.74
CA ALA A 97 -5.86 -3.38 -12.10
C ALA A 97 -5.52 -2.27 -13.10
N LEU A 98 -5.15 -2.60 -14.34
CA LEU A 98 -4.93 -1.61 -15.41
C LEU A 98 -6.24 -1.04 -15.96
N ALA A 99 -7.29 -1.86 -16.07
CA ALA A 99 -8.61 -1.42 -16.53
C ALA A 99 -9.29 -0.49 -15.51
N GLU A 100 -8.96 -0.64 -14.22
CA GLU A 100 -9.41 0.21 -13.13
C GLU A 100 -8.77 1.62 -13.15
N LEU A 101 -7.66 1.84 -13.85
CA LEU A 101 -6.98 3.14 -13.85
C LEU A 101 -7.58 4.13 -14.86
N PRO A 102 -7.55 5.45 -14.59
CA PRO A 102 -7.94 6.46 -15.56
C PRO A 102 -7.11 6.35 -16.84
N ILE A 103 -7.70 6.74 -17.99
CA ILE A 103 -7.05 6.60 -19.31
C ILE A 103 -5.66 7.27 -19.38
N GLY A 104 -5.46 8.35 -18.61
CA GLY A 104 -4.17 9.04 -18.50
C GLY A 104 -3.04 8.13 -18.01
N ALA A 105 -3.34 7.09 -17.22
CA ALA A 105 -2.36 6.13 -16.70
C ALA A 105 -1.75 5.24 -17.78
N GLN A 106 -2.36 5.19 -18.97
CA GLN A 106 -1.84 4.47 -20.13
C GLN A 106 -0.87 5.31 -20.96
N SER A 107 -0.69 6.61 -20.64
CA SER A 107 0.25 7.47 -21.33
C SER A 107 1.69 7.03 -21.10
N LEU A 108 2.46 6.92 -22.19
CA LEU A 108 3.90 6.66 -22.15
C LEU A 108 4.75 7.94 -22.16
N MET A 109 4.10 9.10 -22.19
CA MET A 109 4.79 10.39 -22.15
C MET A 109 5.16 10.76 -20.72
N LYS A 110 6.17 11.62 -20.56
CA LYS A 110 6.49 12.21 -19.25
C LYS A 110 5.29 13.03 -18.76
N GLY A 111 4.83 12.75 -17.54
CA GLY A 111 3.75 13.46 -16.90
C GLY A 111 3.80 13.30 -15.38
N ASP A 112 2.83 13.90 -14.71
CA ASP A 112 2.61 13.74 -13.27
C ASP A 112 1.84 12.43 -12.98
N PRO A 113 1.85 11.94 -11.72
CA PRO A 113 1.00 10.82 -11.33
C PRO A 113 -0.47 11.08 -11.68
N VAL A 114 -1.13 10.08 -12.26
CA VAL A 114 -2.51 10.20 -12.74
C VAL A 114 -3.53 10.11 -11.61
N ILE A 115 -3.17 9.43 -10.53
CA ILE A 115 -3.89 9.43 -9.27
C ILE A 115 -2.95 9.96 -8.18
N PRO A 116 -3.40 10.86 -7.30
CA PRO A 116 -2.62 11.31 -6.15
C PRO A 116 -2.37 10.18 -5.16
N THR A 117 -1.38 10.42 -4.29
CA THR A 117 -1.17 9.63 -3.08
C THR A 117 -1.36 10.54 -1.88
N GLU A 118 -2.34 10.23 -1.04
CA GLU A 118 -2.60 10.95 0.20
C GLU A 118 -2.07 10.15 1.39
N VAL A 119 -1.54 10.86 2.39
CA VAL A 119 -0.98 10.24 3.59
C VAL A 119 -1.71 10.76 4.82
N THR A 120 -2.28 9.84 5.59
CA THR A 120 -2.87 10.13 6.89
C THR A 120 -1.98 9.52 7.99
N VAL A 121 -1.68 10.29 9.03
CA VAL A 121 -0.94 9.80 10.21
C VAL A 121 -1.88 9.80 11.42
N LEU A 122 -2.12 8.63 11.99
CA LEU A 122 -3.05 8.39 13.11
C LEU A 122 -2.43 8.64 14.48
#